data_AF-A0A1X7SGP9-F1
#
_entry.id   AF-A0A1X7SGP9-F1
#
_cell.length_a   1.000
_cell.length_b   1.000
_cell.length_c   1.000
_cell.angle_alpha   90.00
_cell.angle_beta   90.00
_cell.angle_gamma   90.00
#
_symmetry.space_group_name_H-M   'P 1'
#
loop_
_entity.id
_entity.type
_entity.pdbx_description
1 polymer ?
#
loop_
_entity_poly.entity_id
_entity_poly.type
_entity_poly.pdbx_seq_one_letter_code
_entity_poly.pdbx_strand_id
1 'polypeptide(L)'
;MLCMNVDEEVEQELVWAKLLSFKESKFPMAACSSPVDPTESIDTELGIQPFHAYSILDIKQIGTESVVVLRDPWGHTKPGREWRESEPGTFMIGSNHLFKYFSHVDVCYYHPDWHSIRVKGQFPRHAPSHLEVLTFETFEPTEVKICLYQPSYR
;
A
#
# COMPACT_ATOMS: atom_id res chain seq x y z
N MET A 1 9.42 -2.99 1.09
CA MET A 1 8.08 -2.78 0.51
C MET A 1 7.24 -3.94 0.98
N LEU A 2 6.10 -3.65 1.59
CA LEU A 2 5.11 -4.66 1.98
C LEU A 2 3.88 -4.43 1.13
N CYS A 3 3.48 -5.47 0.41
CA CYS A 3 2.26 -5.49 -0.36
C CYS A 3 1.15 -6.06 0.53
N MET A 4 0.05 -5.32 0.64
CA MET A 4 -1.14 -5.76 1.35
C MET A 4 -2.26 -6.01 0.34
N ASN A 5 -2.83 -7.22 0.38
CA ASN A 5 -4.06 -7.52 -0.33
C ASN A 5 -5.25 -6.83 0.36
N VAL A 6 -6.27 -6.51 -0.43
CA VAL A 6 -7.33 -5.57 -0.04
C VAL A 6 -8.74 -6.21 -0.16
N ASP A 7 -8.83 -7.50 -0.53
CA ASP A 7 -10.05 -8.13 -1.08
C ASP A 7 -11.07 -8.73 -0.08
N GLU A 8 -10.74 -9.06 1.17
CA GLU A 8 -11.68 -9.75 2.09
C GLU A 8 -12.39 -8.78 3.09
N GLU A 9 -13.72 -8.82 3.23
CA GLU A 9 -14.50 -7.87 4.06
C GLU A 9 -14.06 -7.77 5.53
N VAL A 10 -13.75 -8.90 6.18
CA VAL A 10 -13.21 -8.91 7.56
C VAL A 10 -11.79 -8.34 7.61
N GLU A 11 -11.07 -8.37 6.49
CA GLU A 11 -9.77 -7.73 6.35
C GLU A 11 -9.89 -6.23 6.10
N GLN A 12 -10.99 -5.69 5.58
CA GLN A 12 -11.08 -4.27 5.20
C GLN A 12 -10.91 -3.32 6.39
N GLU A 13 -11.55 -3.59 7.54
CA GLU A 13 -11.36 -2.79 8.75
C GLU A 13 -9.93 -2.87 9.29
N LEU A 14 -9.34 -4.07 9.25
CA LEU A 14 -7.95 -4.29 9.69
C LEU A 14 -6.95 -3.63 8.74
N VAL A 15 -7.20 -3.69 7.43
CA VAL A 15 -6.44 -3.02 6.39
C VAL A 15 -6.55 -1.51 6.60
N TRP A 16 -7.76 -0.98 6.82
CA TRP A 16 -7.96 0.43 7.11
C TRP A 16 -7.21 0.89 8.37
N ALA A 17 -7.29 0.12 9.45
CA ALA A 17 -6.55 0.41 10.68
C ALA A 17 -5.03 0.41 10.45
N LYS A 18 -4.51 -0.53 9.67
CA LYS A 18 -3.10 -0.56 9.27
C LYS A 18 -2.72 0.66 8.42
N LEU A 19 -3.54 1.01 7.45
CA LEU A 19 -3.34 2.19 6.59
C LEU A 19 -3.27 3.49 7.42
N LEU A 20 -4.16 3.65 8.41
CA LEU A 20 -4.09 4.75 9.37
C LEU A 20 -2.79 4.72 10.17
N SER A 21 -2.38 3.55 10.68
CA SER A 21 -1.10 3.41 11.41
C SER A 21 0.12 3.79 10.53
N PHE A 22 0.12 3.42 9.26
CA PHE A 22 1.21 3.78 8.34
C PHE A 22 1.22 5.25 8.00
N LYS A 23 0.05 5.88 7.85
CA LYS A 23 -0.07 7.33 7.74
C LYS A 23 0.52 8.03 8.96
N GLU A 24 0.13 7.63 10.17
CA GLU A 24 0.64 8.24 11.42
C GLU A 24 2.17 8.06 11.55
N SER A 25 2.68 6.92 11.07
CA SER A 25 4.12 6.64 10.99
C SER A 25 4.81 7.33 9.80
N LYS A 26 4.08 8.12 9.00
CA LYS A 26 4.57 8.86 7.82
C LYS A 26 5.24 7.98 6.76
N PHE A 27 4.82 6.71 6.66
CA PHE A 27 5.34 5.84 5.61
C PHE A 27 4.73 6.21 4.25
N PRO A 28 5.56 6.35 3.20
CA PRO A 28 5.05 6.48 1.84
C PRO A 28 4.26 5.25 1.42
N MET A 29 3.12 5.47 0.76
CA MET A 29 2.22 4.42 0.31
C MET A 29 1.83 4.64 -1.15
N ALA A 30 1.59 3.55 -1.86
CA ALA A 30 1.06 3.55 -3.22
C ALA A 30 -0.02 2.47 -3.35
N ALA A 31 -1.03 2.70 -4.18
CA ALA A 31 -2.08 1.75 -4.48
C ALA A 31 -2.04 1.38 -5.96
N CYS A 32 -2.27 0.11 -6.27
CA CYS A 32 -2.33 -0.37 -7.65
C CYS A 32 -3.76 -0.79 -8.00
N SER A 33 -4.31 -0.18 -9.05
CA SER A 33 -5.65 -0.51 -9.52
C SER A 33 -5.69 -1.93 -10.10
N SER A 34 -6.80 -2.62 -9.83
CA SER A 34 -7.08 -3.95 -10.35
C SER A 34 -7.34 -3.91 -11.87
N PRO A 35 -7.24 -5.05 -12.56
CA PRO A 35 -7.86 -5.21 -13.87
C PRO A 35 -9.36 -4.93 -13.70
N VAL A 36 -9.87 -3.88 -14.32
CA VAL A 36 -11.31 -3.67 -14.41
C VAL A 36 -11.83 -4.57 -15.54
N ASP A 37 -12.95 -5.26 -15.31
CA ASP A 37 -13.60 -5.99 -16.40
C ASP A 37 -13.99 -4.97 -17.49
N PRO A 38 -13.59 -5.15 -18.77
CA PRO A 38 -13.95 -4.22 -19.84
C PRO A 38 -15.46 -4.03 -20.03
N THR A 39 -16.29 -4.94 -19.50
CA THR A 39 -17.76 -4.84 -19.52
C THR A 39 -18.32 -3.96 -18.40
N GLU A 40 -17.53 -3.69 -17.37
CA GLU A 40 -17.86 -2.72 -16.33
C GLU A 40 -17.50 -1.30 -16.82
N SER A 41 -18.50 -0.41 -16.94
CA SER A 41 -18.35 0.98 -17.41
C SER A 41 -17.52 1.90 -16.48
N ILE A 42 -16.77 1.31 -15.57
CA ILE A 42 -16.06 1.92 -14.44
C ILE A 42 -14.94 2.86 -14.88
N ASP A 43 -14.29 2.57 -16.02
CA ASP A 43 -13.27 3.44 -16.63
C ASP A 43 -13.79 4.87 -16.87
N THR A 44 -15.11 5.03 -17.06
CA THR A 44 -15.72 6.30 -17.47
C THR A 44 -16.37 7.06 -16.31
N GLU A 45 -16.89 6.37 -15.30
CA GLU A 45 -17.62 7.03 -14.20
C GLU A 45 -16.72 7.47 -13.05
N LEU A 46 -15.69 6.67 -12.75
CA LEU A 46 -14.74 6.94 -11.67
C LEU A 46 -13.46 7.59 -12.21
N GLY A 47 -12.98 7.20 -13.40
CA GLY A 47 -11.75 7.74 -13.97
C GLY A 47 -10.46 7.14 -13.40
N ILE A 48 -10.58 6.01 -12.68
CA ILE A 48 -9.44 5.14 -12.32
C ILE A 48 -8.96 4.48 -13.61
N GLN A 49 -7.66 4.52 -13.86
CA GLN A 49 -7.04 3.78 -14.96
C GLN A 49 -6.75 2.35 -14.50
N PRO A 50 -7.10 1.32 -15.29
CA PRO A 50 -6.75 -0.06 -14.96
C PRO A 50 -5.23 -0.28 -15.07
N PHE A 51 -4.69 -1.22 -14.29
CA PHE A 51 -3.25 -1.57 -14.27
C PHE A 51 -2.33 -0.37 -13.98
N HIS A 52 -2.75 0.48 -13.05
CA HIS A 52 -2.11 1.76 -12.81
C HIS A 52 -1.74 1.95 -11.36
N ALA A 53 -0.57 2.56 -11.13
CA ALA A 53 -0.09 2.88 -9.80
C ALA A 53 -0.43 4.34 -9.45
N TYR A 54 -1.00 4.53 -8.27
CA TYR A 54 -1.33 5.82 -7.68
C TYR A 54 -0.55 6.00 -6.38
N SER A 55 -0.08 7.23 -6.13
CA SER A 55 0.47 7.54 -4.80
C SER A 55 -0.68 7.81 -3.82
N ILE A 56 -0.63 7.22 -2.63
CA ILE A 56 -1.53 7.61 -1.54
C ILE A 56 -0.89 8.79 -0.81
N LEU A 57 -1.52 9.95 -0.91
CA LEU A 57 -1.04 11.19 -0.27
C LEU A 57 -1.56 11.35 1.15
N ASP A 58 -2.80 10.92 1.40
CA ASP A 58 -3.45 11.08 2.70
C ASP A 58 -4.60 10.08 2.85
N ILE A 59 -4.94 9.76 4.10
CA ILE A 59 -6.01 8.86 4.50
C ILE A 59 -6.72 9.52 5.66
N LYS A 60 -7.98 9.92 5.48
CA LYS A 60 -8.67 10.75 6.47
C LYS A 60 -10.15 10.42 6.55
N GLN A 61 -10.80 10.98 7.56
CA GLN A 61 -12.23 10.89 7.74
C GLN A 61 -12.86 12.27 7.49
N ILE A 62 -13.90 12.34 6.68
CA ILE A 62 -14.68 13.55 6.42
C ILE A 62 -16.13 13.26 6.83
N GLY A 63 -16.56 13.83 7.95
CA GLY A 63 -17.85 13.50 8.54
C GLY A 63 -17.89 12.03 8.94
N THR A 64 -18.79 11.26 8.34
CA THR A 64 -18.92 9.81 8.56
C THR A 64 -18.15 8.98 7.52
N GLU A 65 -17.55 9.61 6.50
CA GLU A 65 -16.94 8.92 5.38
C GLU A 65 -15.42 8.79 5.54
N SER A 66 -14.91 7.59 5.35
CA SER A 66 -13.49 7.28 5.24
C SER A 66 -13.03 7.51 3.80
N VAL A 67 -12.00 8.33 3.60
CA VAL A 67 -11.53 8.74 2.28
C VAL A 67 -10.02 8.64 2.13
N VAL A 68 -9.59 8.37 0.89
CA VAL A 68 -8.19 8.28 0.49
C VAL A 68 -7.92 9.36 -0.55
N VAL A 69 -6.83 10.10 -0.36
CA VAL A 69 -6.34 11.08 -1.33
C VAL A 69 -5.27 10.42 -2.18
N LEU A 70 -5.52 10.37 -3.48
CA LEU A 70 -4.67 9.73 -4.46
C LEU A 70 -4.06 10.77 -5.40
N ARG A 71 -2.90 10.43 -5.96
CA ARG A 71 -2.27 11.17 -7.05
C ARG A 71 -1.89 10.25 -8.18
N ASP A 72 -2.29 10.62 -9.38
CA ASP A 72 -1.79 10.03 -10.61
C ASP A 72 -0.41 10.63 -10.95
N PRO A 73 0.67 9.83 -11.00
CA PRO A 73 1.99 10.32 -11.38
C PRO A 73 2.03 10.99 -12.76
N TRP A 74 1.15 10.59 -13.68
CA TRP A 74 1.10 11.11 -15.04
C TRP A 74 0.06 12.22 -15.25
N GLY A 75 -0.82 12.44 -14.27
CA GLY A 75 -1.88 13.46 -14.36
C GLY A 75 -2.88 13.22 -15.49
N HIS A 76 -3.05 11.98 -15.93
CA HIS A 76 -3.99 11.57 -16.96
C HIS A 76 -5.37 11.24 -16.39
N THR A 77 -5.42 10.83 -15.13
CA THR A 77 -6.67 10.56 -14.42
C THR A 77 -7.51 11.82 -14.34
N LYS A 78 -8.71 11.73 -14.91
CA LYS A 78 -9.76 12.72 -14.79
C LYS A 78 -10.71 12.25 -13.70
N PRO A 79 -10.86 12.99 -12.61
CA PRO A 79 -11.73 12.56 -11.52
C PRO A 79 -13.17 12.37 -11.99
N GLY A 80 -13.76 11.25 -11.60
CA GLY A 80 -15.18 10.99 -11.74
C GLY A 80 -16.04 12.00 -10.97
N ARG A 81 -17.35 12.00 -11.25
CA ARG A 81 -18.29 12.98 -10.63
C ARG A 81 -18.35 12.88 -9.10
N GLU A 82 -18.05 11.72 -8.55
CA GLU A 82 -18.08 11.47 -7.10
C GLU A 82 -16.82 11.98 -6.39
N TRP A 83 -15.79 12.36 -7.15
CA TRP A 83 -14.48 12.66 -6.58
C TRP A 83 -14.30 14.16 -6.41
N ARG A 84 -13.62 14.53 -5.33
CA ARG A 84 -13.22 15.93 -5.10
C ARG A 84 -11.76 16.08 -5.49
N GLU A 85 -11.47 16.98 -6.42
CA GLU A 85 -10.11 17.46 -6.63
C GLU A 85 -9.68 18.32 -5.44
N SER A 86 -8.55 17.98 -4.83
CA SER A 86 -7.91 18.85 -3.84
C SER A 86 -6.85 19.77 -4.46
N GLU A 87 -6.09 19.24 -5.41
CA GLU A 87 -4.97 19.88 -6.11
C GLU A 87 -4.82 19.25 -7.52
N PRO A 88 -4.15 19.91 -8.48
CA PRO A 88 -3.97 19.38 -9.83
C PRO A 88 -3.38 17.95 -9.86
N GLY A 89 -4.08 17.01 -10.49
CA GLY A 89 -3.67 15.61 -10.59
C GLY A 89 -3.88 14.79 -9.32
N THR A 90 -4.56 15.35 -8.31
CA THR A 90 -4.98 14.64 -7.10
C THR A 90 -6.49 14.50 -7.05
N PHE A 91 -6.96 13.41 -6.48
CA PHE A 91 -8.37 13.13 -6.35
C PHE A 91 -8.65 12.34 -5.08
N MET A 92 -9.88 12.43 -4.60
CA MET A 92 -10.32 11.76 -3.39
C MET A 92 -11.34 10.68 -3.72
N ILE A 93 -11.16 9.49 -3.15
CA ILE A 93 -12.11 8.39 -3.25
C ILE A 93 -12.56 7.92 -1.86
N GLY A 94 -13.77 7.38 -1.75
CA GLY A 94 -14.20 6.68 -0.55
C GLY A 94 -13.40 5.38 -0.35
N SER A 95 -13.23 4.95 0.90
CA SER A 95 -12.50 3.71 1.22
C SER A 95 -13.13 2.48 0.54
N ASN A 96 -14.45 2.45 0.39
CA ASN A 96 -15.17 1.42 -0.37
C ASN A 96 -14.67 1.28 -1.82
N HIS A 97 -14.27 2.39 -2.47
CA HIS A 97 -13.71 2.37 -3.81
C HIS A 97 -12.26 1.86 -3.80
N LEU A 98 -11.48 2.19 -2.76
CA LEU A 98 -10.16 1.60 -2.59
C LEU A 98 -10.29 0.07 -2.54
N PHE A 99 -11.18 -0.45 -1.69
CA PHE A 99 -11.36 -1.90 -1.52
C PHE A 99 -11.90 -2.61 -2.75
N LYS A 100 -12.70 -1.93 -3.56
CA LYS A 100 -13.29 -2.52 -4.75
C LYS A 100 -12.37 -2.50 -5.98
N TYR A 101 -11.61 -1.41 -6.16
CA TYR A 101 -10.93 -1.13 -7.43
C TYR A 101 -9.41 -1.27 -7.37
N PHE A 102 -8.84 -1.49 -6.19
CA PHE A 102 -7.40 -1.63 -6.01
C PHE A 102 -7.07 -3.01 -5.45
N SER A 103 -6.13 -3.68 -6.11
CA SER A 103 -5.75 -5.05 -5.76
C SER A 103 -4.81 -5.07 -4.56
N HIS A 104 -3.94 -4.07 -4.45
CA HIS A 104 -2.98 -3.98 -3.36
C HIS A 104 -2.55 -2.54 -3.04
N VAL A 105 -2.07 -2.39 -1.80
CA VAL A 105 -1.33 -1.21 -1.34
C VAL A 105 0.10 -1.61 -1.01
N ASP A 106 1.05 -0.92 -1.62
CA ASP A 106 2.46 -1.02 -1.31
C ASP A 106 2.87 0.03 -0.27
N VAL A 107 3.48 -0.44 0.82
CA VAL A 107 3.99 0.41 1.90
C VAL A 107 5.51 0.43 1.88
N CYS A 108 6.09 1.62 1.83
CA CYS A 108 7.52 1.82 1.97
C CYS A 108 7.86 2.08 3.44
N TYR A 109 8.41 1.06 4.12
CA TYR A 109 8.95 1.16 5.48
C TYR A 109 10.29 1.90 5.52
N TYR A 110 10.29 3.12 4.98
CA TYR A 110 11.37 4.06 5.12
C TYR A 110 10.95 5.11 6.13
N HIS A 111 11.73 5.24 7.20
CA HIS A 111 11.62 6.34 8.14
C HIS A 111 13.02 6.95 8.31
N PRO A 112 13.17 8.28 8.32
CA PRO A 112 14.47 8.93 8.48
C PRO A 112 15.22 8.49 9.74
N ASP A 113 14.49 8.24 10.83
CA ASP A 113 15.06 7.87 12.13
C ASP A 113 15.32 6.37 12.30
N TRP A 114 15.05 5.55 11.29
CA TRP A 114 15.25 4.10 11.39
C TRP A 114 16.66 3.69 11.00
N HIS A 115 17.27 2.86 11.83
CA HIS A 115 18.51 2.19 11.48
C HIS A 115 18.23 0.95 10.62
N SER A 116 18.94 0.80 9.49
CA SER A 116 18.77 -0.33 8.58
C SER A 116 20.04 -1.17 8.51
N ILE A 117 19.92 -2.45 8.88
CA ILE A 117 20.97 -3.46 8.72
C ILE A 117 20.54 -4.42 7.62
N ARG A 118 21.44 -4.71 6.67
CA ARG A 118 21.20 -5.66 5.58
C ARG A 118 22.18 -6.82 5.68
N VAL A 119 21.67 -7.99 6.01
CA VAL A 119 22.45 -9.23 6.04
C VAL A 119 22.23 -9.98 4.74
N LYS A 120 23.31 -10.19 3.98
CA LYS A 120 23.28 -11.04 2.79
C LYS A 120 23.49 -12.49 3.23
N GLY A 121 22.73 -13.40 2.64
CA GLY A 121 22.87 -14.83 2.90
C GLY A 121 22.41 -15.63 1.69
N GLN A 122 22.70 -16.93 1.72
CA GLN A 122 22.22 -17.89 0.75
C GLN A 122 21.60 -19.05 1.52
N PHE A 123 20.34 -19.37 1.21
CA PHE A 123 19.72 -20.57 1.75
C PHE A 123 20.28 -21.82 1.06
N PRO A 124 20.50 -22.93 1.81
CA PRO A 124 20.83 -24.20 1.19
C PRO A 124 19.68 -24.65 0.28
N ARG A 125 20.00 -25.45 -0.75
CA ARG A 125 18.96 -25.99 -1.67
C ARG A 125 17.90 -26.82 -0.95
N HIS A 126 18.28 -27.46 0.17
CA HIS A 126 17.40 -28.19 1.06
C HIS A 126 17.83 -27.89 2.49
N ALA A 127 16.90 -27.41 3.32
CA ALA A 127 17.14 -27.25 4.75
C ALA A 127 16.74 -28.55 5.46
N PRO A 128 17.68 -29.31 6.05
CA PRO A 128 17.36 -30.55 6.76
C PRO A 128 16.63 -30.28 8.09
N SER A 129 16.69 -29.06 8.60
CA SER A 129 16.07 -28.60 9.85
C SER A 129 15.86 -27.08 9.81
N HIS A 130 15.23 -26.51 10.85
CA HIS A 130 15.23 -25.07 11.08
C HIS A 130 16.68 -24.52 11.10
N LEU A 131 16.86 -23.37 10.45
CA LEU A 131 18.13 -22.67 10.36
C LEU A 131 18.01 -21.35 11.13
N GLU A 132 18.85 -21.17 12.13
CA GLU A 132 19.03 -19.87 12.79
C GLU A 132 19.96 -19.00 11.95
N VAL A 133 19.45 -17.87 11.46
CA VAL A 133 20.17 -17.00 10.51
C VAL A 133 20.64 -15.71 11.19
N LEU A 134 19.85 -15.19 12.15
CA LEU A 134 20.14 -13.94 12.82
C LEU A 134 19.52 -13.94 14.23
N THR A 135 20.31 -13.50 15.21
CA THR A 135 19.84 -13.14 16.55
C THR A 135 20.09 -11.65 16.73
N PHE A 136 19.11 -10.92 17.28
CA PHE A 136 19.30 -9.52 17.66
C PHE A 136 18.76 -9.33 19.07
N GLU A 137 19.41 -8.44 19.82
CA GLU A 137 19.03 -8.07 21.17
C GLU A 137 18.70 -6.58 21.20
N THR A 138 17.70 -6.22 22.00
CA THR A 138 17.27 -4.83 22.19
C THR A 138 17.30 -4.52 23.69
N PHE A 139 17.74 -3.32 24.06
CA PHE A 139 17.93 -2.93 25.46
C PHE A 139 16.84 -1.99 25.98
N GLU A 140 15.96 -1.55 25.08
CA GLU A 140 14.82 -0.67 25.34
C GLU A 140 13.64 -1.07 24.43
N PRO A 141 12.40 -0.63 24.71
CA PRO A 141 11.27 -0.88 23.83
C PRO A 141 11.58 -0.41 22.39
N THR A 142 11.74 -1.37 21.49
CA THR A 142 12.23 -1.13 20.13
C THR A 142 11.25 -1.71 19.13
N GLU A 143 10.79 -0.89 18.18
CA GLU A 143 10.06 -1.39 17.02
C GLU A 143 11.04 -1.98 16.00
N VAL A 144 10.80 -3.21 15.57
CA VAL A 144 11.64 -3.92 14.60
C VAL A 144 10.81 -4.38 13.42
N LYS A 145 11.29 -4.12 12.20
CA LYS A 145 10.75 -4.73 10.97
C LYS A 145 11.81 -5.61 10.34
N ILE A 146 11.46 -6.88 10.17
CA ILE A 146 12.30 -7.87 9.50
C ILE A 146 11.74 -8.08 8.10
N CYS A 147 12.59 -7.89 7.09
CA CYS A 147 12.25 -8.12 5.70
C CYS A 147 13.24 -9.13 5.11
N LEU A 148 12.70 -10.25 4.62
CA LEU A 148 13.47 -11.22 3.85
C LEU A 148 13.24 -10.94 2.37
N TYR A 149 14.33 -10.71 1.63
CA TYR A 149 14.28 -10.45 0.19
C TYR A 149 15.10 -11.49 -0.55
N GLN A 150 14.46 -12.16 -1.51
CA GLN A 150 15.13 -13.04 -2.47
C GLN A 150 15.15 -12.34 -3.84
N PRO A 151 16.32 -12.01 -4.40
CA PRO A 151 16.40 -11.48 -5.75
C PRO A 151 15.92 -12.53 -6.75
N SER A 152 14.99 -12.16 -7.61
CA SER A 152 14.64 -12.94 -8.79
C SER A 152 15.74 -12.75 -9.83
N TYR A 153 16.43 -13.82 -10.21
CA TYR A 153 17.21 -13.80 -11.45
C TYR A 153 16.22 -13.86 -12.60
N ARG A 154 16.11 -12.77 -13.37
CA ARG A 154 15.60 -12.82 -14.75
C ARG A 154 16.72 -13.21 -15.68
#